data_AF-A0A139IM75-F1
#
_entry.id   AF-A0A139IM75-F1
#
_cell.length_a   1.000
_cell.length_b   1.000
_cell.length_c   1.000
_cell.angle_alpha   90.00
_cell.angle_beta   90.00
_cell.angle_gamma   90.00
#
_symmetry.space_group_name_H-M   'P 1'
#
loop_
_entity.id
_entity.type
_entity.pdbx_description
1 polymer ?
#
loop_
_entity_poly.entity_id
_entity_poly.type
_entity_poly.pdbx_seq_one_letter_code
_entity_poly.pdbx_strand_id
1 'polypeptide(L)'
;MATSEKNVVFDVVGTLVGYEVLNEAIDKRMGDRLRAQGIEPSFMGYTWIEVAEREYTYLSMSGKYVTFAGCFEQLFWRILFKAGIVNARDFASTDDLTYIMEEGYMKLQLRPGAS
;
A
#
# COMPACT_ATOMS: atom_id res chain seq x y z
N MET A 1 14.66 35.89 27.92
CA MET A 1 14.24 35.64 26.52
C MET A 1 13.39 34.40 26.53
N ALA A 2 12.15 34.46 26.05
CA ALA A 2 11.35 33.24 25.89
C ALA A 2 11.96 32.42 24.76
N THR A 3 12.39 31.20 25.06
CA THR A 3 12.77 30.23 24.05
C THR A 3 11.51 29.87 23.28
N SER A 4 11.39 30.35 22.04
CA SER A 4 10.37 29.86 21.12
C SER A 4 10.67 28.39 20.86
N GLU A 5 9.89 27.50 21.46
CA GLU A 5 9.91 26.08 21.12
C GLU A 5 9.46 25.94 19.66
N LYS A 6 10.29 25.28 18.85
CA LYS A 6 10.01 25.01 17.44
C LYS A 6 9.46 23.60 17.33
N ASN A 7 8.37 23.45 16.58
CA ASN A 7 7.78 22.15 16.29
C ASN A 7 8.39 21.56 15.01
N VAL A 8 8.61 20.24 15.03
CA VAL A 8 8.92 19.45 13.83
C VAL A 8 7.72 18.55 13.57
N VAL A 9 7.18 18.61 12.35
CA VAL A 9 6.05 17.78 11.92
C VAL A 9 6.57 16.80 10.90
N PHE A 10 6.33 15.51 11.15
CA PHE A 10 6.71 14.44 10.25
C PHE A 10 5.48 13.92 9.53
N ASP A 11 5.63 13.75 8.22
CA ASP A 11 4.83 12.76 7.53
C ASP A 11 5.15 11.36 8.09
N VAL A 12 4.15 10.47 8.12
CA VAL A 12 4.27 9.17 8.80
C VAL A 12 4.58 8.06 7.81
N VAL A 13 3.68 7.82 6.85
CA VAL A 13 3.74 6.66 5.95
C VAL A 13 4.62 7.02 4.75
N GLY A 14 5.61 6.17 4.44
CA GLY A 14 6.63 6.47 3.43
C GLY A 14 7.85 7.19 4.03
N THR A 15 7.64 8.08 5.01
CA THR A 15 8.68 8.83 5.71
C THR A 15 9.22 8.08 6.95
N LEU A 16 8.45 7.99 8.04
CA LEU A 16 8.84 7.31 9.28
C LEU A 16 8.55 5.81 9.23
N VAL A 17 7.46 5.43 8.59
CA VAL A 17 6.96 4.06 8.46
C VAL A 17 7.24 3.58 7.04
N GLY A 18 7.91 2.45 6.91
CA GLY A 18 8.30 1.87 5.62
C GLY A 18 7.29 0.86 5.09
N TYR A 19 7.49 0.40 3.85
CA TYR A 19 6.59 -0.53 3.14
C TYR A 19 7.11 -1.97 3.13
N GLU A 20 8.19 -2.25 3.86
CA GLU A 20 8.86 -3.55 3.86
C GLU A 20 7.91 -4.66 4.31
N VAL A 21 7.15 -4.43 5.38
CA VAL A 21 6.15 -5.38 5.90
C VAL A 21 5.04 -5.67 4.88
N LEU A 22 4.58 -4.66 4.14
CA LEU A 22 3.61 -4.85 3.06
C LEU A 22 4.21 -5.71 1.95
N ASN A 23 5.43 -5.39 1.50
CA ASN A 23 6.09 -6.11 0.41
C ASN A 23 6.33 -7.58 0.79
N GLU A 24 6.73 -7.86 2.03
CA GLU A 24 6.90 -9.20 2.56
C GLU A 24 5.57 -9.97 2.63
N ALA A 25 4.47 -9.32 3.04
CA ALA A 25 3.15 -9.94 3.06
C ALA A 25 2.65 -10.30 1.66
N ILE A 26 2.86 -9.41 0.67
CA ILE A 26 2.54 -9.68 -0.74
C ILE A 26 3.36 -10.86 -1.25
N ASP A 27 4.68 -10.85 -1.01
CA ASP A 27 5.58 -11.91 -1.46
C ASP A 27 5.21 -13.27 -0.84
N LYS A 28 5.01 -13.31 0.48
CA LYS A 28 4.63 -14.52 1.19
C LYS A 28 3.30 -15.11 0.72
N ARG A 29 2.33 -14.27 0.33
CA ARG A 29 0.98 -14.72 -0.05
C ARG A 29 0.85 -15.03 -1.54
N MET A 30 1.53 -14.27 -2.39
CA MET A 30 1.31 -14.25 -3.83
C MET A 30 2.60 -14.22 -4.66
N GLY A 31 3.77 -14.20 -4.04
CA GLY A 31 5.05 -13.96 -4.70
C GLY A 31 5.33 -14.90 -5.87
N ASP A 32 5.16 -16.21 -5.69
CA ASP A 32 5.39 -17.18 -6.76
C ASP A 32 4.44 -16.96 -7.95
N ARG A 33 3.16 -16.65 -7.67
CA ARG A 33 2.16 -16.35 -8.71
C ARG A 33 2.52 -15.07 -9.47
N LEU A 34 2.97 -14.04 -8.77
CA LEU A 34 3.35 -12.75 -9.35
C LEU A 34 4.61 -12.89 -10.22
N ARG A 35 5.64 -13.57 -9.70
CA ARG A 35 6.88 -13.81 -10.45
C ARG A 35 6.66 -14.67 -11.69
N ALA A 36 5.71 -15.62 -11.67
CA ALA A 36 5.31 -16.37 -12.85
C ALA A 36 4.70 -15.48 -13.97
N GLN A 37 4.22 -14.29 -13.63
CA GLN A 37 3.76 -13.26 -14.57
C GLN A 37 4.82 -12.19 -14.86
N GLY A 38 6.04 -12.35 -14.34
CA GLY A 38 7.12 -11.35 -14.47
C GLY A 38 6.92 -10.10 -13.60
N ILE A 39 6.09 -10.19 -12.54
CA ILE A 39 5.79 -9.09 -11.62
C ILE A 39 6.57 -9.31 -10.32
N GLU A 40 7.42 -8.35 -9.98
CA GLU A 40 8.09 -8.37 -8.67
C GLU A 40 7.12 -7.91 -7.56
N PRO A 41 6.97 -8.66 -6.44
CA PRO A 41 6.02 -8.32 -5.38
C PRO A 41 6.19 -6.90 -4.82
N SER A 42 7.43 -6.44 -4.64
CA SER A 42 7.72 -5.08 -4.16
C SER A 42 7.29 -4.00 -5.15
N PHE A 43 7.41 -4.26 -6.46
CA PHE A 43 6.94 -3.34 -7.49
C PHE A 43 5.41 -3.26 -7.53
N MET A 44 4.72 -4.39 -7.32
CA MET A 44 3.27 -4.40 -7.18
C MET A 44 2.83 -3.57 -5.96
N GLY A 45 3.46 -3.79 -4.80
CA GLY A 45 3.18 -3.05 -3.57
C GLY A 45 3.39 -1.54 -3.74
N TYR A 46 4.53 -1.13 -4.29
CA TYR A 46 4.83 0.27 -4.59
C TYR A 46 3.80 0.90 -5.54
N THR A 47 3.52 0.25 -6.67
CA THR A 47 2.56 0.76 -7.66
C THR A 47 1.16 0.91 -7.05
N TRP A 48 0.77 -0.01 -6.17
CA TRP A 48 -0.52 0.03 -5.51
C TRP A 48 -0.66 1.23 -4.58
N ILE A 49 0.36 1.52 -3.77
CA ILE A 49 0.39 2.69 -2.88
C ILE A 49 0.30 3.98 -3.68
N GLU A 50 1.16 4.16 -4.67
CA GLU A 50 1.22 5.37 -5.50
C GLU A 50 -0.12 5.67 -6.21
N VAL A 51 -0.77 4.62 -6.72
CA VAL A 51 -2.09 4.77 -7.34
C VAL A 51 -3.17 5.09 -6.31
N ALA A 52 -3.08 4.53 -5.09
CA ALA A 52 -4.02 4.80 -4.02
C ALA A 52 -3.88 6.22 -3.47
N GLU A 53 -2.67 6.72 -3.29
CA GLU A 53 -2.41 8.12 -2.91
C GLU A 53 -3.05 9.07 -3.91
N ARG A 54 -2.80 8.86 -5.20
CA ARG A 54 -3.40 9.68 -6.26
C ARG A 54 -4.93 9.62 -6.25
N GLU A 55 -5.52 8.44 -6.15
CA GLU A 55 -6.98 8.27 -6.18
C GLU A 55 -7.64 8.89 -4.94
N TYR A 56 -7.09 8.63 -3.76
CA TYR A 56 -7.54 9.21 -2.50
C TYR A 56 -7.50 10.74 -2.54
N THR A 57 -6.41 11.33 -3.06
CA THR A 57 -6.29 12.78 -3.22
C THR A 57 -7.39 13.34 -4.13
N TYR A 58 -7.64 12.73 -5.29
CA TYR A 58 -8.70 13.21 -6.20
C TYR A 58 -10.11 13.04 -5.62
N LEU A 59 -10.38 11.95 -4.90
CA LEU A 59 -11.64 11.75 -4.20
C LEU A 59 -11.85 12.81 -3.11
N SER A 60 -10.81 13.10 -2.32
CA SER A 60 -10.84 14.15 -1.31
C SER A 60 -11.07 15.53 -1.92
N MET A 61 -10.35 15.86 -2.99
CA MET A 61 -10.49 17.16 -3.69
C MET A 61 -11.86 17.34 -4.35
N SER A 62 -12.51 16.25 -4.75
CA SER A 62 -13.85 16.29 -5.36
C SER A 62 -15.00 16.22 -4.34
N GLY A 63 -14.70 16.27 -3.03
CA GLY A 63 -15.70 16.20 -1.97
C GLY A 63 -16.28 14.81 -1.73
N LYS A 64 -15.67 13.76 -2.29
CA LYS A 64 -16.09 12.35 -2.16
C LYS A 64 -15.14 11.58 -1.26
N TYR A 65 -14.93 12.09 -0.05
CA TYR A 65 -13.98 11.50 0.89
C TYR A 65 -14.26 10.02 1.17
N VAL A 66 -13.19 9.23 1.16
CA VAL A 66 -13.13 7.84 1.62
C VAL A 66 -11.85 7.67 2.44
N THR A 67 -11.79 6.67 3.31
CA THR A 67 -10.54 6.39 4.03
C THR A 67 -9.46 5.90 3.05
N PHE A 68 -8.19 6.23 3.32
CA PHE A 68 -7.09 5.72 2.49
C PHE A 68 -7.08 4.19 2.43
N ALA A 69 -7.22 3.51 3.58
CA ALA A 69 -7.26 2.04 3.62
C ALA A 69 -8.39 1.45 2.76
N GLY A 70 -9.59 2.06 2.79
CA GLY A 70 -10.72 1.61 1.97
C GLY A 70 -10.53 1.91 0.47
N CYS A 71 -9.83 2.99 0.13
CA CYS A 71 -9.41 3.25 -1.24
C CYS A 71 -8.37 2.22 -1.70
N PHE A 72 -7.31 2.05 -0.90
CA PHE A 72 -6.23 1.10 -1.13
C PHE A 72 -6.77 -0.31 -1.37
N GLU A 73 -7.55 -0.87 -0.45
CA GLU A 73 -8.14 -2.21 -0.58
C GLU A 73 -8.90 -2.42 -1.91
N GLN A 74 -9.76 -1.47 -2.30
CA GLN A 74 -10.54 -1.58 -3.54
C GLN A 74 -9.67 -1.53 -4.80
N LEU A 75 -8.55 -0.81 -4.74
CA LEU A 75 -7.66 -0.63 -5.87
C LEU A 75 -6.80 -1.84 -6.20
N PHE A 76 -6.65 -2.79 -5.27
CA PHE A 76 -5.89 -4.02 -5.46
C PHE A 76 -6.20 -4.72 -6.80
N TRP A 77 -7.49 -4.92 -7.08
CA TRP A 77 -7.97 -5.59 -8.29
C TRP A 77 -7.63 -4.80 -9.55
N ARG A 78 -7.69 -3.46 -9.47
CA ARG A 78 -7.32 -2.56 -10.57
C ARG A 78 -5.81 -2.63 -10.85
N ILE A 79 -4.98 -2.79 -9.82
CA ILE A 79 -3.54 -2.93 -9.96
C ILE A 79 -3.17 -4.24 -10.63
N LEU A 80 -3.77 -5.37 -10.21
CA LEU A 80 -3.57 -6.66 -10.89
C LEU A 80 -3.89 -6.57 -12.38
N PHE A 81 -5.05 -5.98 -12.72
CA PHE A 81 -5.41 -5.76 -14.12
C PHE A 81 -4.41 -4.89 -14.87
N LYS A 82 -3.93 -3.80 -14.26
CA LYS A 82 -2.94 -2.91 -14.87
C LYS A 82 -1.55 -3.54 -15.01
N ALA A 83 -1.25 -4.55 -14.20
CA ALA A 83 -0.03 -5.36 -14.30
C ALA A 83 -0.14 -6.48 -15.37
N GLY A 84 -1.23 -6.54 -16.13
CA GLY A 84 -1.42 -7.51 -17.21
C GLY A 84 -2.23 -8.76 -16.82
N ILE A 85 -2.70 -8.84 -15.58
CA ILE A 85 -3.52 -9.97 -15.11
C ILE A 85 -4.98 -9.70 -15.46
N VAL A 86 -5.38 -10.13 -16.66
CA VAL A 86 -6.71 -9.84 -17.24
C VAL A 86 -7.85 -10.28 -16.31
N ASN A 87 -7.75 -11.49 -15.74
CA ASN A 87 -8.73 -12.02 -14.81
C ASN A 87 -8.22 -11.96 -13.36
N ALA A 88 -8.18 -10.75 -12.79
CA ALA A 88 -7.65 -10.53 -11.44
C ALA A 88 -8.30 -11.41 -10.36
N ARG A 89 -9.59 -11.74 -10.50
CA ARG A 89 -10.36 -12.60 -9.56
C ARG A 89 -10.06 -14.09 -9.70
N ASP A 90 -9.55 -14.53 -10.84
CA ASP A 90 -9.06 -15.91 -11.01
C ASP A 90 -7.63 -16.03 -10.43
N PHE A 91 -6.88 -14.93 -10.47
CA PHE A 91 -5.49 -14.88 -10.03
C PHE A 91 -5.34 -14.74 -8.51
N ALA A 92 -6.20 -13.96 -7.87
CA ALA A 92 -6.18 -13.71 -6.43
C ALA A 92 -7.58 -13.81 -5.82
N SER A 93 -7.65 -14.31 -4.59
CA SER A 93 -8.90 -14.39 -3.83
C SER A 93 -9.07 -13.19 -2.90
N THR A 94 -10.28 -13.00 -2.39
CA THR A 94 -10.52 -12.02 -1.32
C THR A 94 -9.67 -12.33 -0.09
N ASP A 95 -9.46 -13.62 0.24
CA ASP A 95 -8.60 -14.02 1.36
C ASP A 95 -7.13 -13.63 1.15
N ASP A 96 -6.65 -13.62 -0.10
CA ASP A 96 -5.31 -13.11 -0.42
C ASP A 96 -5.20 -11.62 -0.09
N LEU A 97 -6.20 -10.83 -0.50
CA LEU A 97 -6.27 -9.41 -0.22
C LEU A 97 -6.39 -9.14 1.28
N THR A 98 -7.32 -9.82 1.97
CA THR A 98 -7.50 -9.69 3.42
C THR A 98 -6.20 -9.98 4.16
N TYR A 99 -5.50 -11.07 3.81
CA TYR A 99 -4.21 -11.39 4.39
C TYR A 99 -3.18 -10.26 4.20
N ILE A 100 -3.05 -9.73 2.99
CA ILE A 100 -2.09 -8.66 2.70
C ILE A 100 -2.43 -7.36 3.44
N MET A 101 -3.73 -7.05 3.59
CA MET A 101 -4.18 -5.90 4.36
C MET A 101 -3.87 -6.06 5.85
N GLU A 102 -4.24 -7.21 6.44
CA GLU A 102 -4.11 -7.46 7.87
C GLU A 102 -2.66 -7.69 8.32
N GLU A 103 -1.89 -8.47 7.56
CA GLU A 103 -0.51 -8.83 7.91
C GLU A 103 0.53 -7.89 7.32
N GLY A 104 0.16 -7.13 6.28
CA GLY A 104 1.02 -6.14 5.63
C GLY A 104 0.67 -4.72 6.05
N TYR A 105 -0.30 -4.12 5.36
CA TYR A 105 -0.61 -2.68 5.48
C TYR A 105 -1.00 -2.24 6.90
N MET A 106 -1.78 -3.04 7.63
CA MET A 106 -2.18 -2.69 9.00
C MET A 106 -1.05 -2.87 10.04
N LYS A 107 0.06 -3.51 9.65
CA LYS A 107 1.21 -3.79 10.51
C LYS A 107 2.49 -3.12 10.04
N LEU A 108 2.40 -2.08 9.20
CA LEU A 108 3.58 -1.32 8.80
C LEU A 108 4.37 -0.82 10.02
N GLN A 109 5.69 -0.81 9.90
CA GLN A 109 6.61 -0.54 11.00
C GLN A 109 7.47 0.68 10.72
N LEU A 110 7.97 1.28 11.81
CA LEU A 110 8.97 2.34 11.73
C LEU A 110 10.21 1.84 11.00
N ARG A 111 10.77 2.68 10.14
CA ARG A 111 12.05 2.44 9.50
C ARG A 111 13.17 2.41 10.55
N PRO A 112 14.28 1.70 10.29
CA PRO A 112 15.46 1.77 11.14
C PRO A 112 15.90 3.23 11.36
N GLY A 113 16.01 3.64 12.62
CA GLY A 113 16.38 5.00 13.02
C GLY A 113 15.21 5.97 13.27
N ALA A 114 13.95 5.54 13.07
CA ALA A 114 12.76 6.32 13.40
C ALA A 114 12.10 5.90 14.74
N SER A 115 12.64 4.89 15.41
CA SER A 115 12.20 4.33 16.70
C SER A 115 13.14 4.67 17.85
#